data_AF-A0AAW1N961-F1
#
_entry.id   AF-A0AAW1N961-F1
#
_cell.length_a   1.000
_cell.length_b   1.000
_cell.length_c   1.000
_cell.angle_alpha   90.00
_cell.angle_beta   90.00
_cell.angle_gamma   90.00
#
_symmetry.space_group_name_H-M   'P 1'
#
loop_
_entity.id
_entity.type
_entity.pdbx_description
1 polymer ?
#
loop_
_entity_poly.entity_id
_entity_poly.type
_entity_poly.pdbx_seq_one_letter_code
_entity_poly.pdbx_strand_id
1 'polypeptide(L)'
;MLPWGGISCCLSAAALYVLGRSSGRDADALKSVARVTQLKDLAMLIDAASKVLPLVVSVSGRVGSDTPIKCEYSGLRGVIVEETAEQHFLKHNDAGSWVQDSALMLCMSKEVPWYLDDGSGRVYVLGARGATGMELTVGSELFEESGRSLVRGTLDYLQGLKMLGVKRTERVLPTGTPLTVVGEAIKDDVGTVRVQRPHKGPFYVSPKTIDQLIANLGKWARWYKYASIGFSVFGIYLIAKHTLGLILERRRRWELHQRVLEAAAKRSGKNGDDVKDENGSETTKSLMPDLCVICLEQVYNAVFVPCGHMCCCTACSAQLSNCPLCRRRIEQVVRTFRH
;
A
#
# COMPACT_ATOMS: atom_id res chain seq x y z
N MET A 1 -7.71 -14.06 -17.34
CA MET A 1 -7.02 -12.96 -16.62
C MET A 1 -7.01 -13.29 -15.13
N LEU A 2 -5.98 -12.94 -14.37
CA LEU A 2 -5.94 -13.23 -12.92
C LEU A 2 -6.93 -12.32 -12.15
N PRO A 3 -7.57 -12.81 -11.07
CA PRO A 3 -8.47 -12.01 -10.24
C PRO A 3 -7.68 -11.09 -9.30
N TRP A 4 -7.05 -10.07 -9.88
CA TRP A 4 -6.20 -9.10 -9.16
C TRP A 4 -6.90 -8.46 -7.95
N GLY A 5 -8.21 -8.21 -8.05
CA GLY A 5 -9.00 -7.68 -6.93
C GLY A 5 -9.06 -8.63 -5.74
N GLY A 6 -9.31 -9.93 -5.97
CA GLY A 6 -9.34 -10.92 -4.89
C GLY A 6 -7.97 -11.16 -4.26
N ILE A 7 -6.92 -11.19 -5.08
CA ILE A 7 -5.53 -11.33 -4.62
C ILE A 7 -5.13 -10.13 -3.75
N SER A 8 -5.44 -8.90 -4.19
CA SER A 8 -5.18 -7.68 -3.43
C SER A 8 -5.88 -7.68 -2.07
N CYS A 9 -7.14 -8.12 -2.00
CA CYS A 9 -7.86 -8.26 -0.73
C CYS A 9 -7.20 -9.29 0.21
N CYS A 10 -6.74 -10.43 -0.30
CA CYS A 10 -6.05 -11.43 0.51
C CYS A 10 -4.68 -10.92 1.02
N LEU A 11 -3.93 -10.17 0.20
CA LEU A 11 -2.67 -9.55 0.62
C LEU A 11 -2.92 -8.48 1.70
N SER A 12 -3.96 -7.67 1.53
CA SER A 12 -4.38 -6.67 2.53
C SER A 12 -4.79 -7.36 3.84
N ALA A 13 -5.51 -8.48 3.76
CA ALA A 13 -5.87 -9.28 4.94
C ALA A 13 -4.63 -9.80 5.68
N ALA A 14 -3.62 -10.30 4.95
CA ALA A 14 -2.36 -10.77 5.54
C ALA A 14 -1.59 -9.62 6.21
N ALA A 15 -1.51 -8.45 5.57
CA ALA A 15 -0.88 -7.27 6.15
C ALA A 15 -1.58 -6.83 7.46
N LEU A 16 -2.92 -6.77 7.46
CA LEU A 16 -3.71 -6.45 8.66
C LEU A 16 -3.54 -7.51 9.75
N TYR A 17 -3.41 -8.79 9.40
CA TYR A 17 -3.15 -9.85 10.38
C TYR A 17 -1.79 -9.65 11.07
N VAL A 18 -0.75 -9.32 10.31
CA VAL A 18 0.59 -9.07 10.85
C VAL A 18 0.57 -7.86 11.78
N LEU A 19 -0.08 -6.75 11.39
CA LEU A 19 -0.27 -5.57 12.23
C LEU A 19 -1.06 -5.87 13.50
N GLY A 20 -2.15 -6.64 13.40
CA GLY A 20 -2.93 -7.06 14.56
C GLY A 20 -2.10 -7.92 15.53
N ARG A 21 -1.24 -8.80 15.00
CA ARG A 21 -0.35 -9.64 15.81
C ARG A 21 0.78 -8.84 16.46
N SER A 22 1.34 -7.82 15.79
CA SER A 22 2.34 -6.94 16.40
C SER A 22 1.72 -6.09 17.52
N SER A 23 0.58 -5.43 17.27
CA SER A 23 -0.12 -4.65 18.31
C SER A 23 -0.53 -5.51 19.52
N GLY A 24 -0.94 -6.77 19.28
CA GLY A 24 -1.22 -7.73 20.34
C GLY A 24 0.03 -8.07 21.16
N ARG A 25 1.16 -8.34 20.50
CA ARG A 25 2.45 -8.61 21.16
C ARG A 25 2.93 -7.44 22.00
N ASP A 26 2.78 -6.22 21.50
CA ASP A 26 3.17 -5.01 22.24
C ASP A 26 2.29 -4.82 23.48
N ALA A 27 0.98 -5.09 23.38
CA ALA A 27 0.08 -5.06 24.52
C ALA A 27 0.46 -6.11 25.58
N ASP A 28 0.81 -7.33 25.16
CA ASP A 28 1.21 -8.39 26.08
C ASP A 28 2.59 -8.13 26.70
N ALA A 29 3.52 -7.54 25.92
CA ALA A 29 4.79 -7.06 26.44
C ALA A 29 4.57 -6.01 27.55
N LEU A 30 3.72 -5.01 27.33
CA LEU A 30 3.37 -4.01 28.34
C LEU A 30 2.66 -4.61 29.57
N LYS A 31 1.86 -5.66 29.42
CA LYS A 31 1.25 -6.36 30.58
C LYS A 31 2.28 -7.08 31.45
N SER A 32 3.37 -7.56 30.85
CA SER A 32 4.44 -8.27 31.57
C SER A 32 5.40 -7.35 32.33
N VAL A 33 5.34 -6.03 32.10
CA VAL A 33 6.22 -5.04 32.73
C VAL A 33 5.89 -4.88 34.22
N ALA A 34 6.92 -4.80 35.06
CA ALA A 34 6.77 -4.53 36.48
C ALA A 34 6.25 -3.09 36.70
N ARG A 35 5.13 -2.95 37.41
CA ARG A 35 4.51 -1.66 37.70
C ARG A 35 5.03 -1.11 39.03
N VAL A 36 5.61 0.08 38.99
CA VAL A 36 6.13 0.76 40.17
C VAL A 36 5.17 1.86 40.59
N THR A 37 4.61 1.74 41.78
CA THR A 37 3.64 2.71 42.34
C THR A 37 4.32 3.88 43.03
N GLN A 38 5.48 3.66 43.65
CA GLN A 38 6.30 4.69 44.29
C GLN A 38 7.74 4.57 43.80
N LEU A 39 8.31 5.68 43.31
CA LEU A 39 9.67 5.71 42.75
C LEU A 39 10.74 5.33 43.78
N LYS A 40 10.49 5.56 45.08
CA LYS A 40 11.41 5.14 46.15
C LYS A 40 11.65 3.63 46.21
N ASP A 41 10.65 2.83 45.84
CA ASP A 41 10.71 1.36 45.92
C ASP A 41 11.50 0.78 44.73
N LEU A 42 11.72 1.57 43.68
CA LEU A 42 12.40 1.14 42.47
C LEU A 42 13.84 0.71 42.75
N ALA A 43 14.55 1.41 43.63
CA ALA A 43 15.91 1.04 44.01
C ALA A 43 15.96 -0.36 44.64
N MET A 44 15.00 -0.67 45.52
CA MET A 44 14.88 -1.98 46.16
C MET A 44 14.51 -3.08 45.15
N LEU A 45 13.65 -2.77 44.19
CA LEU A 45 13.27 -3.69 43.12
C LEU A 45 14.45 -4.02 42.20
N ILE A 46 15.29 -3.04 41.87
CA ILE A 46 16.51 -3.26 41.08
C ILE A 46 17.49 -4.14 41.86
N ASP A 47 17.68 -3.88 43.16
CA ASP A 47 18.60 -4.67 44.00
C ASP A 47 18.09 -6.12 44.19
N ALA A 48 16.77 -6.34 44.26
CA ALA A 48 16.15 -7.66 44.37
C ALA A 48 16.13 -8.45 43.04
N ALA A 49 15.96 -7.74 41.92
CA ALA A 49 16.11 -8.30 40.58
C ALA A 49 17.59 -8.59 40.32
N SER A 50 18.04 -9.74 40.80
CA SER A 50 19.38 -10.33 40.59
C SER A 50 20.00 -9.93 39.23
N LYS A 51 21.31 -9.63 39.20
CA LYS A 51 22.13 -9.14 38.04
C LYS A 51 22.02 -9.90 36.68
N VAL A 52 21.11 -10.85 36.55
CA VAL A 52 21.02 -11.83 35.45
C VAL A 52 20.13 -11.33 34.31
N LEU A 53 19.16 -10.44 34.54
CA LEU A 53 18.26 -9.94 33.49
C LEU A 53 17.96 -8.45 33.60
N PRO A 54 17.86 -7.72 32.47
CA PRO A 54 17.47 -6.32 32.45
C PRO A 54 16.03 -6.15 32.97
N LEU A 55 15.85 -5.37 34.02
CA LEU A 55 14.54 -5.13 34.64
C LEU A 55 13.78 -4.04 33.88
N VAL A 56 12.77 -4.43 33.11
CA VAL A 56 11.86 -3.48 32.45
C VAL A 56 10.75 -3.09 33.42
N VAL A 57 10.61 -1.79 33.68
CA VAL A 57 9.64 -1.22 34.62
C VAL A 57 8.77 -0.17 33.96
N SER A 58 7.60 0.04 34.55
CA SER A 58 6.72 1.17 34.29
C SER A 58 6.77 2.12 35.47
N VAL A 59 7.22 3.35 35.23
CA VAL A 59 7.27 4.43 36.22
C VAL A 59 6.42 5.60 35.76
N SER A 60 5.78 6.28 36.70
CA SER A 60 5.00 7.49 36.43
C SER A 60 5.46 8.60 37.36
N GLY A 61 5.46 9.84 36.86
CA GLY A 61 5.84 11.00 37.66
C GLY A 61 5.70 12.29 36.87
N ARG A 62 6.08 13.40 37.48
CA ARG A 62 6.14 14.72 36.83
C ARG A 62 7.54 14.98 36.32
N VAL A 63 7.62 15.54 35.12
CA VAL A 63 8.89 15.95 34.50
C VAL A 63 9.56 17.04 35.35
N GLY A 64 10.78 16.79 35.78
CA GLY A 64 11.64 17.73 36.50
C GLY A 64 13.03 17.81 35.87
N SER A 65 13.72 18.92 36.09
CA SER A 65 15.12 19.12 35.72
C SER A 65 15.72 20.18 36.62
N ASP A 66 17.00 20.02 36.97
CA ASP A 66 17.75 21.01 37.74
C ASP A 66 18.15 22.22 36.87
N THR A 67 18.21 22.04 35.55
CA THR A 67 18.62 23.06 34.57
C THR A 67 17.64 23.12 33.39
N PRO A 68 16.36 23.47 33.61
CA PRO A 68 15.37 23.49 32.54
C PRO A 68 15.68 24.57 31.49
N ILE A 69 15.43 24.25 30.23
CA ILE A 69 15.58 25.17 29.10
C ILE A 69 14.43 26.18 29.17
N LYS A 70 14.77 27.48 29.17
CA LYS A 70 13.80 28.55 29.01
C LYS A 70 13.58 28.77 27.52
N CYS A 71 12.35 28.55 27.07
CA CYS A 71 11.94 28.71 25.69
C CYS A 71 11.81 30.20 25.36
N GLU A 72 12.37 30.63 24.23
CA GLU A 72 12.46 32.04 23.87
C GLU A 72 11.10 32.60 23.43
N TYR A 73 10.33 31.81 22.69
CA TYR A 73 9.09 32.26 22.07
C TYR A 73 7.86 31.98 22.94
N SER A 74 7.76 30.79 23.53
CA SER A 74 6.63 30.43 24.40
C SER A 74 6.77 30.88 25.85
N GLY A 75 8.00 31.22 26.29
CA GLY A 75 8.30 31.51 27.69
C GLY A 75 8.20 30.29 28.63
N LEU A 76 7.90 29.09 28.10
CA LEU A 76 7.80 27.85 28.85
C LEU A 76 9.18 27.38 29.35
N ARG A 77 9.17 26.58 30.42
CA ARG A 77 10.36 25.86 30.90
C ARG A 77 10.22 24.39 30.56
N GLY A 78 11.11 23.88 29.71
CA GLY A 78 11.06 22.51 29.21
C GLY A 78 12.37 21.76 29.35
N VAL A 79 12.29 20.44 29.23
CA VAL A 79 13.46 19.55 29.30
C VAL A 79 13.93 19.09 27.91
N ILE A 80 13.00 19.06 26.96
CA ILE A 80 13.26 18.83 25.54
C ILE A 80 12.60 19.99 24.80
N VAL A 81 13.36 20.64 23.93
CA VAL A 81 12.87 21.72 23.05
C VAL A 81 13.26 21.35 21.62
N GLU A 82 12.29 21.40 20.71
CA GLU A 82 12.45 21.22 19.27
C GLU A 82 11.98 22.49 18.57
N GLU A 83 12.88 23.12 17.84
CA GLU A 83 12.65 24.34 17.08
C GLU A 83 12.72 24.00 15.59
N THR A 84 11.61 24.18 14.88
CA THR A 84 11.53 23.93 13.43
C THR A 84 11.21 25.22 12.69
N ALA A 85 11.95 25.50 11.60
CA ALA A 85 11.66 26.59 10.68
C ALA A 85 11.29 26.02 9.31
N GLU A 86 10.04 26.25 8.89
CA GLU A 86 9.51 25.83 7.60
C GLU A 86 9.30 27.05 6.72
N GLN A 87 9.97 27.06 5.56
CA GLN A 87 9.80 28.11 4.58
C GLN A 87 8.59 27.80 3.70
N HIS A 88 7.60 28.67 3.69
CA HIS A 88 6.42 28.56 2.86
C HIS A 88 6.58 29.39 1.58
N PHE A 89 6.22 28.78 0.45
CA PHE A 89 6.28 29.41 -0.86
C PHE A 89 5.17 28.90 -1.77
N LEU A 90 4.89 29.65 -2.83
CA LEU A 90 4.08 29.17 -3.95
C LEU A 90 5.00 28.75 -5.08
N LYS A 91 4.66 27.66 -5.76
CA LYS A 91 5.32 27.21 -7.00
C LYS A 91 4.27 26.91 -8.06
N HIS A 92 4.64 27.00 -9.33
CA HIS A 92 3.76 26.50 -10.39
C HIS A 92 3.74 24.97 -10.40
N ASN A 93 2.55 24.39 -10.60
CA ASN A 93 2.42 22.99 -11.01
C ASN A 93 2.55 22.86 -12.54
N ASP A 94 2.58 21.62 -13.03
CA ASP A 94 2.71 21.33 -14.48
C ASP A 94 1.58 21.94 -15.33
N ALA A 95 0.45 22.29 -14.70
CA ALA A 95 -0.69 22.96 -15.34
C ALA A 95 -0.60 24.50 -15.30
N GLY A 96 0.50 25.07 -14.78
CA GLY A 96 0.69 26.52 -14.68
C GLY A 96 -0.11 27.19 -13.56
N SER A 97 -0.73 26.44 -12.65
CA SER A 97 -1.42 26.98 -11.47
C SER A 97 -0.46 27.14 -10.29
N TRP A 98 -0.66 28.19 -9.48
CA TRP A 98 0.08 28.38 -8.23
C TRP A 98 -0.39 27.35 -7.18
N VAL A 99 0.56 26.60 -6.64
CA VAL A 99 0.35 25.64 -5.55
C VAL A 99 1.23 26.05 -4.38
N GLN A 100 0.66 26.04 -3.18
CA GLN A 100 1.41 26.28 -1.96
C GLN A 100 2.22 25.04 -1.58
N ASP A 101 3.48 25.26 -1.25
CA ASP A 101 4.42 24.25 -0.81
C ASP A 101 5.24 24.77 0.38
N SER A 102 5.94 23.88 1.07
CA SER A 102 6.86 24.24 2.14
C SER A 102 8.12 23.39 2.14
N ALA A 103 9.22 23.99 2.60
CA ALA A 103 10.49 23.30 2.78
C ALA A 103 11.00 23.51 4.21
N LEU A 104 11.38 22.42 4.88
CA LEU A 104 12.01 22.48 6.19
C LEU A 104 13.42 23.06 6.04
N MET A 105 13.64 24.25 6.58
CA MET A 105 14.92 24.95 6.53
C MET A 105 15.84 24.55 7.67
N LEU A 106 15.26 24.36 8.85
CA LEU A 106 16.00 24.08 10.08
C LEU A 106 15.14 23.21 11.00
N CYS A 107 15.77 22.22 11.61
CA CYS A 107 15.23 21.50 12.76
C CYS A 107 16.34 21.35 13.79
N MET A 108 16.18 22.02 14.94
CA MET A 108 17.10 21.93 16.06
C MET A 108 16.40 21.29 17.24
N SER A 109 17.11 20.41 17.95
CA SER A 109 16.59 19.84 19.19
C SER A 109 17.64 19.91 20.28
N LYS A 110 17.21 20.41 21.43
CA LYS A 110 17.99 20.57 22.65
C LYS A 110 17.33 19.72 23.75
N GLU A 111 18.14 18.95 24.46
CA GLU A 111 17.70 18.12 25.59
C GLU A 111 18.67 18.35 26.75
N VAL A 112 18.14 18.62 27.94
CA VAL A 112 18.90 18.74 29.19
C VAL A 112 18.63 17.53 30.07
N PRO A 113 19.52 17.15 31.00
CA PRO A 113 19.23 16.08 31.95
C PRO A 113 17.92 16.33 32.71
N TRP A 114 17.06 15.30 32.75
CA TRP A 114 15.75 15.39 33.35
C TRP A 114 15.32 14.08 34.00
N TYR A 115 14.37 14.18 34.91
CA TYR A 115 13.89 13.09 35.74
C TYR A 115 12.37 13.12 35.88
N LEU A 116 11.80 11.99 36.29
CA LEU A 116 10.45 11.92 36.83
C LEU A 116 10.49 12.02 38.35
N ASP A 117 9.58 12.80 38.91
CA ASP A 117 9.40 12.99 40.34
C ASP A 117 7.93 12.73 40.71
N ASP A 118 7.70 11.80 41.63
CA ASP A 118 6.37 11.48 42.17
C ASP A 118 6.19 11.97 43.62
N GLY A 119 7.15 12.71 44.15
CA GLY A 119 7.24 13.15 45.54
C GLY A 119 7.89 12.14 46.48
N SER A 120 8.08 10.89 46.06
CA SER A 120 8.74 9.84 46.85
C SER A 120 10.21 9.65 46.45
N GLY A 121 10.55 9.92 45.20
CA GLY A 121 11.91 9.80 44.68
C GLY A 121 12.05 10.41 43.29
N ARG A 122 13.27 10.36 42.74
CA ARG A 122 13.58 10.85 41.40
C ARG A 122 14.17 9.73 40.55
N VAL A 123 13.76 9.66 39.30
CA VAL A 123 14.28 8.69 38.32
C VAL A 123 14.64 9.41 37.04
N TYR A 124 15.92 9.36 36.67
CA TYR A 124 16.39 10.01 35.44
C TYR A 124 15.94 9.23 34.21
N VAL A 125 15.56 9.95 33.15
CA VAL A 125 15.11 9.33 31.90
C VAL A 125 16.13 9.60 30.80
N LEU A 126 16.57 8.56 30.11
CA LEU A 126 17.54 8.65 29.02
C LEU A 126 16.95 8.16 27.70
N GLY A 127 17.21 8.92 26.63
CA GLY A 127 16.85 8.54 25.27
C GLY A 127 15.37 8.67 24.94
N ALA A 128 14.60 9.44 25.72
CA ALA A 128 13.15 9.57 25.55
C ALA A 128 12.69 10.04 24.16
N ARG A 129 13.51 10.83 23.45
CA ARG A 129 13.23 11.26 22.07
C ARG A 129 13.02 10.10 21.11
N GLY A 130 13.68 8.97 21.36
CA GLY A 130 13.51 7.75 20.58
C GLY A 130 12.47 6.79 21.13
N ALA A 131 11.69 7.17 22.15
CA ALA A 131 10.67 6.34 22.73
C ALA A 131 9.36 6.40 21.94
N THR A 132 8.61 5.30 21.95
CA THR A 132 7.29 5.25 21.33
C THR A 132 6.29 6.07 22.15
N GLY A 133 5.50 6.91 21.49
CA GLY A 133 4.47 7.74 22.14
C GLY A 133 4.99 9.04 22.75
N MET A 134 6.28 9.36 22.54
CA MET A 134 6.87 10.63 22.95
C MET A 134 6.26 11.75 22.11
N GLU A 135 5.52 12.64 22.75
CA GLU A 135 4.84 13.77 22.12
C GLU A 135 5.29 15.07 22.79
N LEU A 136 5.77 16.02 21.98
CA LEU A 136 6.10 17.36 22.44
C LEU A 136 4.90 18.29 22.21
N THR A 137 4.55 19.05 23.24
CA THR A 137 3.49 20.08 23.15
C THR A 137 3.97 21.26 22.32
N VAL A 138 3.12 21.80 21.46
CA VAL A 138 3.44 23.02 20.70
C VAL A 138 3.42 24.20 21.67
N GLY A 139 4.59 24.79 21.93
CA GLY A 139 4.76 25.95 22.82
C GLY A 139 4.44 27.26 22.10
N SER A 140 4.87 27.41 20.86
CA SER A 140 4.56 28.58 20.02
C SER A 140 4.59 28.24 18.54
N GLU A 141 3.74 28.88 17.75
CA GLU A 141 3.84 28.91 16.29
C GLU A 141 3.82 30.37 15.82
N LEU A 142 4.88 30.80 15.13
CA LEU A 142 5.04 32.16 14.63
C LEU A 142 5.25 32.10 13.13
N PHE A 143 4.46 32.85 12.37
CA PHE A 143 4.64 33.01 10.94
C PHE A 143 5.26 34.38 10.65
N GLU A 144 6.51 34.39 10.21
CA GLU A 144 7.22 35.58 9.77
C GLU A 144 6.97 35.77 8.28
N GLU A 145 6.07 36.69 7.92
CA GLU A 145 5.83 37.02 6.51
C GLU A 145 7.10 37.53 5.84
N SER A 146 7.34 37.11 4.60
CA SER A 146 8.44 37.66 3.81
C SER A 146 8.15 39.14 3.53
N GLY A 147 8.89 40.03 4.20
CA GLY A 147 8.72 41.48 4.06
C GLY A 147 8.74 41.93 2.60
N ARG A 148 7.84 42.85 2.24
CA ARG A 148 7.76 43.49 0.91
C ARG A 148 8.96 44.40 0.66
N SER A 149 10.16 43.83 0.52
CA SER A 149 11.29 44.57 -0.06
C SER A 149 10.98 44.78 -1.54
N LEU A 150 10.62 46.01 -1.88
CA LEU A 150 10.31 46.49 -3.24
C LEU A 150 11.40 46.15 -4.28
N VAL A 151 12.62 45.83 -3.86
CA VAL A 151 13.76 45.51 -4.74
C VAL A 151 13.91 43.99 -4.98
N ARG A 152 13.30 43.13 -4.16
CA ARG A 152 13.42 41.66 -4.26
C ARG A 152 12.16 40.99 -4.82
N GLY A 153 11.02 41.67 -4.80
CA GLY A 153 9.73 41.14 -5.25
C GLY A 153 9.58 40.89 -6.76
N THR A 154 10.49 41.38 -7.60
CA THR A 154 10.43 41.22 -9.07
C THR A 154 11.25 40.04 -9.60
N LEU A 155 12.25 39.56 -8.87
CA LEU A 155 13.12 38.46 -9.33
C LEU A 155 12.51 37.08 -9.02
N ASP A 156 11.81 36.95 -7.88
CA ASP A 156 11.17 35.70 -7.46
C ASP A 156 10.05 35.29 -8.46
N TYR A 157 9.32 36.26 -9.01
CA TYR A 157 8.27 36.00 -10.02
C TYR A 157 8.82 35.45 -11.35
N LEU A 158 10.09 35.75 -11.68
CA LEU A 158 10.75 35.26 -12.89
C LEU A 158 11.26 33.82 -12.75
N GLN A 159 11.39 33.30 -11.52
CA GLN A 159 11.82 31.92 -11.24
C GLN A 159 10.66 30.95 -10.93
N GLY A 160 9.41 31.42 -11.02
CA GLY A 160 8.22 30.59 -10.77
C GLY A 160 8.01 30.19 -9.30
N LEU A 161 8.69 30.87 -8.37
CA LEU A 161 8.61 30.65 -6.93
C LEU A 161 8.25 31.97 -6.23
N LYS A 162 7.20 31.98 -5.42
CA LYS A 162 6.82 33.16 -4.63
C LYS A 162 6.95 32.86 -3.14
N MET A 163 7.90 33.50 -2.48
CA MET A 163 8.09 33.33 -1.05
C MET A 163 6.94 33.95 -0.25
N LEU A 164 6.33 33.18 0.66
CA LEU A 164 5.25 33.66 1.53
C LEU A 164 5.81 34.09 2.90
N GLY A 165 6.73 33.30 3.46
CA GLY A 165 7.27 33.55 4.78
C GLY A 165 7.90 32.32 5.39
N VAL A 166 8.25 32.40 6.66
CA VAL A 166 8.81 31.31 7.44
C VAL A 166 7.92 31.04 8.65
N LYS A 167 7.41 29.81 8.75
CA LYS A 167 6.73 29.31 9.94
C LYS A 167 7.76 28.75 10.90
N ARG A 168 7.93 29.39 12.05
CA ARG A 168 8.71 28.89 13.19
C ARG A 168 7.78 28.20 14.17
N THR A 169 8.01 26.93 14.44
CA THR A 169 7.29 26.16 15.45
C THR A 169 8.26 25.72 16.54
N GLU A 170 7.91 26.01 17.79
CA GLU A 170 8.64 25.58 18.98
C GLU A 170 7.80 24.51 19.68
N ARG A 171 8.32 23.29 19.80
CA ARG A 171 7.70 22.18 20.54
C ARG A 171 8.52 21.88 21.77
N VAL A 172 7.85 21.67 22.89
CA VAL A 172 8.47 21.60 24.21
C VAL A 172 7.91 20.42 24.97
N LEU A 173 8.74 19.76 25.80
CA LEU A 173 8.28 18.93 26.92
C LEU A 173 8.35 19.77 28.21
N PRO A 174 7.24 20.33 28.69
CA PRO A 174 7.26 21.25 29.82
C PRO A 174 7.58 20.53 31.13
N THR A 175 8.29 21.22 32.01
CA THR A 175 8.41 20.81 33.42
C THR A 175 7.04 20.73 34.08
N GLY A 176 6.85 19.77 35.00
CA GLY A 176 5.59 19.49 35.67
C GLY A 176 4.60 18.60 34.91
N THR A 177 4.87 18.31 33.62
CA THR A 177 4.04 17.44 32.79
C THR A 177 4.00 16.03 33.37
N PRO A 178 2.81 15.43 33.60
CA PRO A 178 2.71 14.05 34.03
C PRO A 178 3.06 13.12 32.87
N LEU A 179 3.99 12.19 33.11
CA LEU A 179 4.40 11.19 32.13
C LEU A 179 4.47 9.80 32.75
N THR A 180 4.27 8.81 31.90
CA THR A 180 4.57 7.40 32.17
C THR A 180 5.71 6.98 31.25
N VAL A 181 6.77 6.42 31.84
CA VAL A 181 7.90 5.84 31.11
C VAL A 181 7.96 4.34 31.35
N VAL A 182 8.05 3.59 30.26
CA VAL A 182 8.32 2.15 30.25
C VAL A 182 9.69 1.94 29.64
N GLY A 183 10.60 1.34 30.39
CA GLY A 183 11.98 1.10 29.94
C GLY A 183 12.78 0.26 30.93
N GLU A 184 14.05 0.06 30.60
CA GLU A 184 14.98 -0.68 31.45
C GLU A 184 15.46 0.21 32.59
N ALA A 185 15.23 -0.24 33.83
CA ALA A 185 15.73 0.43 35.03
C ALA A 185 17.13 -0.05 35.38
N ILE A 186 18.04 0.91 35.57
CA ILE A 186 19.42 0.68 35.95
C ILE A 186 19.74 1.58 37.14
N LYS A 187 20.55 1.05 38.06
CA LYS A 187 21.10 1.80 39.18
C LYS A 187 22.60 1.94 38.94
N ASP A 188 23.07 3.18 38.89
CA ASP A 188 24.50 3.48 38.75
C ASP A 188 25.24 3.19 40.07
N ASP A 189 26.58 3.14 40.04
CA ASP A 189 27.43 2.84 41.21
C ASP A 189 27.22 3.82 42.39
N VAL A 190 26.77 5.04 42.09
CA VAL A 190 26.45 6.10 43.08
C VAL A 190 25.06 5.89 43.72
N GLY A 191 24.27 4.94 43.21
CA GLY A 191 22.90 4.67 43.67
C GLY A 191 21.82 5.45 42.94
N THR A 192 22.18 6.29 41.95
CA THR A 192 21.23 7.01 41.11
C THR A 192 20.46 6.05 40.22
N VAL A 193 19.13 6.15 40.25
CA VAL A 193 18.25 5.32 39.43
C VAL A 193 17.90 6.02 38.13
N ARG A 194 18.05 5.30 37.02
CA ARG A 194 17.76 5.80 35.68
C ARG A 194 16.99 4.77 34.86
N VAL A 195 16.14 5.26 33.97
CA VAL A 195 15.39 4.45 33.02
C VAL A 195 15.85 4.80 31.60
N GLN A 196 16.25 3.78 30.85
CA GLN A 196 16.78 3.92 29.51
C GLN A 196 16.10 2.97 28.53
N ARG A 197 16.44 3.10 27.24
CA ARG A 197 15.97 2.17 26.22
C ARG A 197 16.47 0.74 26.52
N PRO A 198 15.57 -0.26 26.64
CA PRO A 198 15.94 -1.65 26.82
C PRO A 198 16.62 -2.23 25.58
N HIS A 199 17.56 -3.16 25.78
CA HIS A 199 18.15 -3.94 24.68
C HIS A 199 17.10 -4.80 23.95
N LYS A 200 16.14 -5.34 24.70
CA LYS A 200 14.99 -6.10 24.21
C LYS A 200 13.76 -5.70 24.99
N GLY A 201 12.72 -5.25 24.30
CA GLY A 201 11.44 -4.95 24.92
C GLY A 201 10.88 -3.57 24.52
N PRO A 202 9.69 -3.24 25.06
CA PRO A 202 9.01 -2.00 24.76
C PRO A 202 9.72 -0.80 25.42
N PHE A 203 9.84 0.30 24.67
CA PHE A 203 10.29 1.59 25.19
C PHE A 203 9.25 2.66 24.88
N TYR A 204 8.56 3.13 25.91
CA TYR A 204 7.49 4.11 25.78
C TYR A 204 7.72 5.29 26.71
N VAL A 205 7.43 6.48 26.23
CA VAL A 205 7.34 7.70 27.04
C VAL A 205 6.08 8.38 26.59
N SER A 206 5.05 8.45 27.42
CA SER A 206 3.74 8.98 27.02
C SER A 206 3.03 9.66 28.18
N PRO A 207 2.20 10.69 27.92
CA PRO A 207 1.32 11.26 28.95
C PRO A 207 0.19 10.29 29.38
N LYS A 208 -0.06 9.23 28.61
CA LYS A 208 -1.09 8.22 28.91
C LYS A 208 -0.58 7.21 29.93
N THR A 209 -1.49 6.66 30.73
CA THR A 209 -1.15 5.60 31.69
C THR A 209 -0.88 4.28 30.97
N ILE A 210 -0.13 3.38 31.61
CA ILE A 210 0.14 2.04 31.07
C ILE A 210 -1.14 1.26 30.76
N ASP A 211 -2.16 1.37 31.60
CA ASP A 211 -3.45 0.70 31.38
C ASP A 211 -4.19 1.25 30.16
N GLN A 212 -4.11 2.57 29.93
CA GLN A 212 -4.67 3.19 28.72
C GLN A 212 -3.91 2.75 27.47
N LEU A 213 -2.58 2.62 27.54
CA LEU A 213 -1.75 2.13 26.44
C LEU A 213 -2.12 0.67 26.07
N ILE A 214 -2.20 -0.21 27.07
CA ILE A 214 -2.59 -1.62 26.90
C ILE A 214 -4.01 -1.71 26.32
N ALA A 215 -4.96 -0.94 26.86
CA ALA A 215 -6.34 -0.94 26.37
C ALA A 215 -6.44 -0.46 24.92
N ASN A 216 -5.68 0.57 24.54
CA ASN A 216 -5.66 1.09 23.18
C ASN A 216 -5.07 0.05 22.20
N LEU A 217 -3.89 -0.50 22.51
CA LEU A 217 -3.26 -1.55 21.69
C LEU A 217 -4.17 -2.78 21.56
N GLY A 218 -4.85 -3.19 22.64
CA GLY A 218 -5.81 -4.28 22.61
C GLY A 218 -7.06 -4.00 21.77
N LYS A 219 -7.51 -2.74 21.67
CA LYS A 219 -8.58 -2.34 20.73
C LYS A 219 -8.11 -2.43 19.29
N TRP A 220 -6.94 -1.88 18.97
CA TRP A 220 -6.35 -1.96 17.63
C TRP A 220 -6.08 -3.40 17.19
N ALA A 221 -5.52 -4.23 18.07
CA ALA A 221 -5.28 -5.64 17.78
C ALA A 221 -6.57 -6.39 17.42
N ARG A 222 -7.66 -6.16 18.17
CA ARG A 222 -8.99 -6.73 17.85
C ARG A 222 -9.54 -6.19 16.53
N TRP A 223 -9.46 -4.88 16.32
CA TRP A 223 -9.91 -4.25 15.08
C TRP A 223 -9.20 -4.84 13.85
N TYR A 224 -7.87 -4.91 13.88
CA TYR A 224 -7.06 -5.48 12.80
C TYR A 224 -7.38 -6.96 12.56
N LYS A 225 -7.61 -7.74 13.63
CA LYS A 225 -8.05 -9.14 13.51
C LYS A 225 -9.38 -9.26 12.76
N TYR A 226 -10.40 -8.48 13.15
CA TYR A 226 -11.71 -8.53 12.48
C TYR A 226 -11.64 -8.03 11.03
N ALA A 227 -10.88 -6.94 10.78
CA ALA A 227 -10.67 -6.43 9.45
C ALA A 227 -9.97 -7.48 8.55
N SER A 228 -8.93 -8.14 9.05
CA SER A 228 -8.23 -9.22 8.34
C SER A 228 -9.16 -10.38 7.96
N ILE A 229 -10.02 -10.82 8.89
CA ILE A 229 -11.03 -11.86 8.60
C ILE A 229 -12.00 -11.37 7.51
N GLY A 230 -12.49 -10.14 7.60
CA GLY A 230 -13.40 -9.54 6.61
C GLY A 230 -12.79 -9.50 5.20
N PHE A 231 -11.56 -8.99 5.07
CA PHE A 231 -10.85 -8.96 3.79
C PHE A 231 -10.53 -10.35 3.24
N SER A 232 -10.25 -11.33 4.11
CA SER A 232 -10.02 -12.73 3.70
C SER A 232 -11.28 -13.35 3.10
N VAL A 233 -12.43 -13.22 3.78
CA VAL A 233 -13.71 -13.75 3.29
C VAL A 233 -14.11 -13.10 1.97
N PHE A 234 -13.96 -11.77 1.88
CA PHE A 234 -14.28 -11.04 0.65
C PHE A 234 -13.33 -11.38 -0.50
N GLY A 235 -12.03 -11.51 -0.24
CA GLY A 235 -11.04 -11.93 -1.24
C GLY A 235 -11.32 -13.32 -1.79
N ILE A 236 -11.61 -14.29 -0.91
CA ILE A 236 -11.99 -15.66 -1.29
C ILE A 236 -13.26 -15.64 -2.15
N TYR A 237 -14.27 -14.84 -1.78
CA TYR A 237 -15.50 -14.71 -2.56
C TYR A 237 -15.23 -14.19 -4.00
N LEU A 238 -14.40 -13.16 -4.17
CA LEU A 238 -14.06 -12.64 -5.49
C LEU A 238 -13.31 -13.67 -6.35
N ILE A 239 -12.38 -14.42 -5.75
CA ILE A 239 -11.65 -15.49 -6.44
C ILE A 239 -12.61 -16.62 -6.82
N ALA A 240 -13.48 -17.05 -5.91
CA ALA A 240 -14.49 -18.08 -6.16
C ALA A 240 -15.45 -17.66 -7.29
N LYS A 241 -15.97 -16.43 -7.26
CA LYS A 241 -16.85 -15.89 -8.31
C LYS A 241 -16.15 -15.89 -9.68
N HIS A 242 -14.91 -15.44 -9.74
CA HIS A 242 -14.15 -15.38 -10.98
C HIS A 242 -13.81 -16.78 -11.51
N THR A 243 -13.37 -17.69 -10.65
CA THR A 243 -13.06 -19.08 -11.03
C THR A 243 -14.30 -19.84 -11.47
N LEU A 244 -15.43 -19.70 -10.78
CA LEU A 244 -16.72 -20.27 -11.21
C LEU A 244 -17.14 -19.74 -12.58
N GLY A 245 -17.04 -18.44 -12.83
CA GLY A 245 -17.31 -17.85 -14.15
C GLY A 245 -16.46 -18.49 -15.25
N LEU A 246 -15.15 -18.60 -15.04
CA LEU A 246 -14.25 -19.26 -16.00
C LEU A 246 -14.57 -20.74 -16.21
N ILE A 247 -14.93 -21.47 -15.16
CA ILE A 247 -15.29 -22.89 -15.24
C ILE A 247 -16.60 -23.05 -16.03
N LEU A 248 -17.62 -22.24 -15.73
CA LEU A 248 -18.91 -22.26 -16.43
C LEU A 248 -18.76 -21.87 -17.91
N GLU A 249 -17.96 -20.84 -18.22
CA GLU A 249 -17.66 -20.45 -19.60
C GLU A 249 -16.92 -21.56 -20.36
N ARG A 250 -15.92 -22.18 -19.73
CA ARG A 250 -15.24 -23.33 -20.32
C ARG A 250 -16.26 -24.43 -20.60
N ARG A 251 -17.03 -24.85 -19.59
CA ARG A 251 -18.04 -25.92 -19.74
C ARG A 251 -19.01 -25.64 -20.89
N ARG A 252 -19.51 -24.40 -21.00
CA ARG A 252 -20.39 -24.00 -22.11
C ARG A 252 -19.72 -24.09 -23.48
N ARG A 253 -18.43 -23.73 -23.59
CA ARG A 253 -17.66 -23.89 -24.84
C ARG A 253 -17.43 -25.36 -25.19
N TRP A 254 -17.14 -26.21 -24.21
CA TRP A 254 -17.02 -27.66 -24.39
C TRP A 254 -18.33 -28.25 -24.93
N GLU A 255 -19.47 -27.92 -24.32
CA GLU A 255 -20.79 -28.37 -24.76
C GLU A 255 -21.13 -27.90 -26.19
N LEU A 256 -20.80 -26.64 -26.54
CA LEU A 256 -20.99 -26.12 -27.90
C LEU A 256 -20.11 -26.85 -28.92
N HIS A 257 -18.82 -27.05 -28.61
CA HIS A 257 -17.86 -27.69 -29.51
C HIS A 257 -18.27 -29.14 -29.80
N GLN A 258 -18.75 -29.86 -28.78
CA GLN A 258 -19.25 -31.22 -28.93
C GLN A 258 -20.49 -31.29 -29.84
N ARG A 259 -21.45 -30.35 -29.69
CA ARG A 259 -22.61 -30.25 -30.60
C ARG A 259 -22.21 -29.94 -32.04
N VAL A 260 -21.20 -29.10 -32.25
CA VAL A 260 -20.68 -28.77 -33.59
C VAL A 260 -20.03 -29.99 -34.24
N LEU A 261 -19.22 -30.75 -33.49
CA LEU A 261 -18.60 -31.98 -33.98
C LEU A 261 -19.64 -33.05 -34.34
N GLU A 262 -20.65 -33.26 -33.49
CA GLU A 262 -21.74 -34.18 -33.77
C GLU A 262 -22.56 -33.76 -35.01
N ALA A 263 -22.83 -32.45 -35.17
CA ALA A 263 -23.50 -31.92 -36.35
C ALA A 263 -22.66 -32.08 -37.63
N ALA A 264 -21.34 -31.89 -37.55
CA ALA A 264 -20.41 -32.11 -38.65
C ALA A 264 -20.35 -33.60 -39.05
N ALA A 265 -20.31 -34.51 -38.07
CA ALA A 265 -20.33 -35.96 -38.32
C ALA A 265 -21.63 -36.41 -39.02
N LYS A 266 -22.79 -35.88 -38.58
CA LYS A 266 -24.08 -36.16 -39.24
C LYS A 266 -24.15 -35.64 -40.69
N ARG A 267 -23.48 -34.54 -41.01
CA ARG A 267 -23.38 -34.03 -42.39
C ARG A 267 -22.48 -34.90 -43.27
N SER A 268 -21.39 -35.44 -42.72
CA SER A 268 -20.52 -36.36 -43.46
C SER A 268 -21.19 -37.70 -43.78
N GLY A 269 -22.04 -38.21 -42.88
CA GLY A 269 -22.78 -39.46 -43.11
C GLY A 269 -23.94 -39.32 -44.11
N LYS A 270 -24.46 -38.11 -44.34
CA LYS A 270 -25.58 -37.87 -45.27
C LYS A 270 -25.17 -37.64 -46.73
N ASN A 271 -23.86 -37.50 -46.99
CA ASN A 271 -23.29 -37.47 -48.35
C ASN A 271 -22.72 -38.84 -48.78
N GLY A 272 -22.95 -39.91 -48.01
CA GLY A 272 -22.37 -41.24 -48.23
C GLY A 272 -23.31 -42.29 -48.82
N ASP A 273 -24.53 -41.94 -49.20
CA ASP A 273 -25.49 -42.86 -49.81
C ASP A 273 -25.80 -42.45 -51.25
N ASP A 274 -24.82 -42.57 -52.16
CA ASP A 274 -25.05 -43.07 -53.51
C ASP A 274 -23.73 -43.23 -54.30
N VAL A 275 -23.65 -44.34 -55.04
CA VAL A 275 -22.63 -44.76 -56.04
C VAL A 275 -21.41 -45.56 -55.57
N LYS A 276 -21.48 -46.88 -55.83
CA LYS A 276 -20.35 -47.80 -56.05
C LYS A 276 -19.54 -47.38 -57.28
N ASP A 277 -18.21 -47.35 -57.19
CA ASP A 277 -17.29 -48.23 -57.94
C ASP A 277 -15.83 -47.78 -57.82
N GLU A 278 -14.96 -48.64 -58.32
CA GLU A 278 -13.61 -48.97 -57.91
C GLU A 278 -12.50 -47.93 -58.15
N ASN A 279 -11.40 -48.20 -57.42
CA ASN A 279 -10.00 -48.05 -57.81
C ASN A 279 -9.21 -46.88 -57.19
N GLY A 280 -8.02 -47.24 -56.70
CA GLY A 280 -7.27 -46.51 -55.70
C GLY A 280 -6.46 -45.31 -56.19
N SER A 281 -6.12 -44.45 -55.22
CA SER A 281 -4.81 -43.80 -55.08
C SER A 281 -4.87 -42.86 -53.89
N GLU A 282 -4.02 -43.12 -52.91
CA GLU A 282 -3.80 -42.25 -51.75
C GLU A 282 -3.41 -40.84 -52.19
N THR A 283 -4.21 -39.85 -51.82
CA THR A 283 -3.66 -38.55 -51.44
C THR A 283 -4.61 -37.92 -50.43
N THR A 284 -4.12 -37.76 -49.21
CA THR A 284 -4.67 -36.86 -48.19
C THR A 284 -4.78 -35.44 -48.76
N LYS A 285 -5.90 -35.13 -49.42
CA LYS A 285 -6.28 -33.77 -49.80
C LYS A 285 -7.37 -33.29 -48.85
N SER A 286 -6.93 -32.51 -47.87
CA SER A 286 -7.64 -31.40 -47.23
C SER A 286 -9.16 -31.42 -47.40
N LEU A 287 -9.87 -31.84 -46.34
CA LEU A 287 -11.33 -31.72 -46.15
C LEU A 287 -11.76 -30.23 -46.06
N MET A 288 -11.40 -29.41 -47.03
CA MET A 288 -12.02 -28.10 -47.24
C MET A 288 -13.08 -28.28 -48.32
N PRO A 289 -14.37 -28.13 -48.00
CA PRO A 289 -15.43 -28.27 -48.98
C PRO A 289 -15.27 -27.24 -50.09
N ASP A 290 -15.73 -27.55 -51.30
CA ASP A 290 -15.66 -26.71 -52.52
C ASP A 290 -16.51 -25.42 -52.42
N LEU A 291 -16.63 -24.82 -51.24
CA LEU A 291 -17.47 -23.67 -50.94
C LEU A 291 -16.70 -22.36 -51.09
N CYS A 292 -17.45 -21.31 -51.43
CA CYS A 292 -17.00 -19.94 -51.47
C CYS A 292 -16.43 -19.54 -50.11
N VAL A 293 -15.19 -19.05 -50.05
CA VAL A 293 -14.51 -18.67 -48.80
C VAL A 293 -15.13 -17.44 -48.11
N ILE A 294 -16.06 -16.76 -48.78
CA ILE A 294 -16.73 -15.57 -48.25
C ILE A 294 -18.07 -15.95 -47.60
N CYS A 295 -18.98 -16.57 -48.35
CA CYS A 295 -20.30 -16.92 -47.81
C CYS A 295 -20.33 -18.28 -47.12
N LEU A 296 -19.38 -19.18 -47.43
CA LEU A 296 -19.34 -20.57 -46.97
C LEU A 296 -20.65 -21.35 -47.23
N GLU A 297 -21.45 -20.88 -48.19
CA GLU A 297 -22.80 -21.39 -48.45
C GLU A 297 -22.94 -21.94 -49.87
N GLN A 298 -22.38 -21.24 -50.88
CA GLN A 298 -22.42 -21.66 -52.27
C GLN A 298 -21.08 -22.22 -52.73
N VAL A 299 -21.09 -23.18 -53.66
CA VAL A 299 -19.89 -23.72 -54.30
C VAL A 299 -19.15 -22.62 -55.07
N TYR A 300 -17.82 -22.58 -54.99
CA TYR A 300 -17.06 -21.61 -55.78
C TYR A 300 -17.22 -21.90 -57.28
N ASN A 301 -17.49 -20.87 -58.07
CA ASN A 301 -17.74 -21.01 -59.51
C ASN A 301 -17.27 -19.79 -60.30
N ALA A 302 -16.41 -18.96 -59.71
CA ALA A 302 -15.80 -17.79 -60.33
C ALA A 302 -14.27 -17.88 -60.30
N VAL A 303 -13.64 -17.58 -61.44
CA VAL A 303 -12.18 -17.43 -61.61
C VAL A 303 -11.82 -15.96 -61.68
N PHE A 304 -10.79 -15.54 -60.95
CA PHE A 304 -10.26 -14.18 -60.99
C PHE A 304 -9.10 -14.03 -61.98
N VAL A 305 -9.23 -13.17 -62.99
CA VAL A 305 -8.17 -12.86 -63.97
C VAL A 305 -7.42 -11.59 -63.55
N PRO A 306 -6.07 -11.55 -63.66
CA PRO A 306 -5.18 -12.56 -64.25
C PRO A 306 -4.64 -13.61 -63.27
N CYS A 307 -5.07 -13.63 -62.00
CA CYS A 307 -4.43 -14.49 -60.99
C CYS A 307 -4.82 -15.98 -61.02
N GLY A 308 -5.92 -16.34 -61.67
CA GLY A 308 -6.39 -17.72 -61.84
C GLY A 308 -7.05 -18.37 -60.61
N HIS A 309 -7.13 -17.69 -59.47
CA HIS A 309 -7.70 -18.29 -58.25
C HIS A 309 -9.23 -18.47 -58.32
N MET A 310 -9.69 -19.64 -57.89
CA MET A 310 -11.10 -20.02 -57.77
C MET A 310 -11.44 -20.27 -56.32
N CYS A 311 -11.95 -19.25 -55.62
CA CYS A 311 -12.28 -19.36 -54.19
C CYS A 311 -13.63 -18.73 -53.82
N CYS A 312 -14.35 -18.14 -54.78
CA CYS A 312 -15.62 -17.47 -54.53
C CYS A 312 -16.73 -17.93 -55.48
N CYS A 313 -17.99 -17.81 -55.04
CA CYS A 313 -19.14 -17.91 -55.92
C CYS A 313 -19.33 -16.58 -56.70
N THR A 314 -20.07 -16.62 -57.80
CA THR A 314 -20.32 -15.46 -58.66
C THR A 314 -20.96 -14.27 -57.94
N ALA A 315 -21.82 -14.54 -56.96
CA ALA A 315 -22.48 -13.49 -56.17
C ALA A 315 -21.48 -12.74 -55.28
N CYS A 316 -20.61 -13.47 -54.57
CA CYS A 316 -19.59 -12.86 -53.72
C CYS A 316 -18.47 -12.20 -54.54
N SER A 317 -18.10 -12.76 -55.70
CA SER A 317 -17.05 -12.18 -56.54
C SER A 317 -17.40 -10.81 -57.10
N ALA A 318 -18.69 -10.50 -57.29
CA ALA A 318 -19.13 -9.21 -57.85
C ALA A 318 -18.82 -8.01 -56.93
N GLN A 319 -18.59 -8.25 -55.64
CA GLN A 319 -18.34 -7.20 -54.65
C GLN A 319 -16.84 -7.04 -54.32
N LEU A 320 -15.96 -7.76 -55.01
CA LEU A 320 -14.52 -7.78 -54.73
C LEU A 320 -13.72 -7.02 -55.77
N SER A 321 -12.81 -6.17 -55.30
CA SER A 321 -11.81 -5.51 -56.13
C SER A 321 -10.48 -6.25 -56.19
N ASN A 322 -10.17 -7.09 -55.19
CA ASN A 322 -8.93 -7.83 -55.06
C ASN A 322 -9.20 -9.31 -54.72
N CYS A 323 -8.35 -10.22 -55.20
CA CYS A 323 -8.44 -11.64 -54.90
C CYS A 323 -8.22 -11.91 -53.40
N PRO A 324 -9.12 -12.62 -52.69
CA PRO A 324 -8.94 -12.92 -51.26
C PRO A 324 -7.70 -13.75 -50.92
N LEU A 325 -7.19 -14.55 -51.87
CA LEU A 325 -6.04 -15.44 -51.65
C LEU A 325 -4.71 -14.72 -51.87
N CYS A 326 -4.53 -14.09 -53.04
CA CYS A 326 -3.25 -13.50 -53.42
C CYS A 326 -3.24 -11.97 -53.40
N ARG A 327 -4.36 -11.33 -53.08
CA ARG A 327 -4.55 -9.86 -53.01
C ARG A 327 -4.28 -9.10 -54.30
N ARG A 328 -4.08 -9.80 -55.43
CA ARG A 328 -3.95 -9.19 -56.75
C ARG A 328 -5.28 -8.56 -57.17
N ARG A 329 -5.21 -7.38 -57.79
CA ARG A 329 -6.38 -6.67 -58.33
C ARG A 329 -7.09 -7.54 -59.37
N ILE A 330 -8.41 -7.62 -59.27
CA ILE A 330 -9.26 -8.39 -60.18
C ILE A 330 -9.57 -7.50 -61.38
N GLU A 331 -9.18 -7.92 -62.56
CA GLU A 331 -9.48 -7.22 -63.81
C GLU A 331 -10.76 -7.77 -64.45
N GLN A 332 -10.94 -9.09 -64.36
CA GLN A 332 -12.12 -9.76 -64.89
C GLN A 332 -12.49 -10.96 -64.01
N VAL A 333 -13.79 -11.22 -63.89
CA VAL A 333 -14.35 -12.40 -63.24
C VAL A 333 -14.99 -13.28 -64.31
N VAL A 334 -14.57 -14.54 -64.41
CA VAL A 334 -15.12 -15.51 -65.36
C VAL A 334 -15.88 -16.57 -64.60
N ARG A 335 -17.15 -16.77 -64.96
CA ARG A 335 -17.96 -17.86 -64.40
C ARG A 335 -17.56 -19.18 -65.05
N THR A 336 -17.26 -20.17 -64.24
CA THR A 336 -16.96 -21.54 -64.68
C THR A 336 -18.18 -22.43 -64.51
N PHE A 337 -18.43 -23.28 -65.49
CA PHE A 337 -19.42 -24.34 -65.42
C PHE A 337 -18.66 -25.66 -65.35
N ARG A 338 -18.91 -26.45 -64.30
CA ARG A 338 -18.44 -27.84 -64.21
C ARG A 338 -19.54 -28.73 -64.76
N HIS A 339 -19.18 -29.68 -65.61
CA HIS A 339 -20.09 -30.66 -66.20
C HIS A 339 -20.39 -31.81 -65.25
#